data_AF-A0ABD7FLP6-F1
#
_entry.id   AF-A0ABD7FLP6-F1
#
_cell.length_a   1.000
_cell.length_b   1.000
_cell.length_c   1.000
_cell.angle_alpha   90.00
_cell.angle_beta   90.00
_cell.angle_gamma   90.00
#
_symmetry.space_group_name_H-M   'P 1'
#
loop_
_entity.id
_entity.type
_entity.pdbx_description
1 polymer ?
#
loop_
_entity_poly.entity_id
_entity_poly.type
_entity_poly.pdbx_seq_one_letter_code
_entity_poly.pdbx_strand_id
1 'polypeptide(L)'
;MPVTHRTNASTTQKGLVQLCSDTDNDSEELAATPKAVKAVMDETKTKAPLDSPAFTGTPTTPTPPDDAVGLETANAAFVRKLLAALVDSSPEALDTLNELAAALGNDPEFATTIMNALAGKQPLSDVLTAISNLEERADNLLCFNQDGNASLSPLSEKARALLVLDTPEAMRTELELKAAATMEAQSDIYDRTAGCLALPGAFGYGHVFSSSEVVYFSAQNGPAEFLKWVFEVTPGRYAVTQYGGSGTSYNPIIAYDMGQPYFRGLVDIDIRYGIDSGGIEAEARRWITFHGDAEYSGGFGEGPAKYQVLVKKSMRPSDLPEAWSRLFWSRNRLMQLLYATENTSKRPPFPGGLVLAAYLPDDGSSEVTLLRAQGVSGSRLRQVVFEAEYRTSGISAAARSFVYGDTLPGTYVALSGGPDVEFYNRGLVSLFVRIA
;
A
#
# COMPACT_ATOMS: atom_id res chain seq x y z
N MET A 1 110.56 12.19 147.41
CA MET A 1 109.95 13.42 146.87
C MET A 1 110.77 13.84 145.66
N PRO A 2 110.30 14.79 144.85
CA PRO A 2 109.42 14.81 143.68
C PRO A 2 110.32 14.84 142.39
N VAL A 3 109.95 15.17 141.15
CA VAL A 3 109.53 16.45 140.52
C VAL A 3 108.90 16.12 139.15
N THR A 4 107.80 16.78 138.86
CA THR A 4 106.85 16.57 137.75
C THR A 4 107.28 17.25 136.45
N HIS A 5 107.37 16.49 135.36
CA HIS A 5 107.39 17.06 134.02
C HIS A 5 105.95 17.38 133.57
N ARG A 6 105.61 18.66 133.38
CA ARG A 6 104.37 19.09 132.70
C ARG A 6 104.59 18.98 131.18
N THR A 7 103.60 18.46 130.46
CA THR A 7 103.62 18.22 129.01
C THR A 7 102.89 19.32 128.24
N ASN A 8 103.18 19.44 126.95
CA ASN A 8 102.47 20.35 126.03
C ASN A 8 100.99 19.98 125.92
N ALA A 9 100.18 20.98 125.58
CA ALA A 9 98.78 20.72 125.35
C ALA A 9 98.59 20.02 124.00
N SER A 10 97.51 19.26 123.93
CA SER A 10 96.99 18.67 122.72
C SER A 10 95.47 18.82 122.69
N THR A 11 94.83 18.37 121.61
CA THR A 11 93.37 18.24 121.52
C THR A 11 92.80 17.22 122.53
N THR A 12 93.67 16.47 123.22
CA THR A 12 93.30 15.36 124.13
C THR A 12 93.88 15.48 125.54
N GLN A 13 94.87 16.35 125.78
CA GLN A 13 95.54 16.47 127.07
C GLN A 13 95.83 17.94 127.39
N LYS A 14 95.54 18.36 128.62
CA LYS A 14 95.87 19.73 129.05
C LYS A 14 97.37 19.90 129.21
N GLY A 15 97.86 21.03 128.72
CA GLY A 15 99.25 21.43 128.81
C GLY A 15 99.45 22.88 128.38
N LEU A 16 100.68 23.25 128.02
CA LEU A 16 101.05 24.59 127.52
C LEU A 16 100.98 24.64 125.98
N VAL A 17 100.58 25.78 125.40
CA VAL A 17 100.43 25.99 123.94
C VAL A 17 101.20 27.23 123.50
N GLN A 18 101.86 27.16 122.33
CA GLN A 18 102.62 28.25 121.71
C GLN A 18 101.82 28.83 120.51
N LEU A 19 101.97 30.13 120.19
CA LEU A 19 101.14 30.82 119.19
C LEU A 19 101.88 31.04 117.86
N CYS A 20 101.16 30.99 116.72
CA CYS A 20 101.66 31.22 115.36
C CYS A 20 100.71 32.11 114.52
N SER A 21 101.27 32.95 113.64
CA SER A 21 100.51 33.95 112.86
C SER A 21 100.53 33.75 111.34
N ASP A 22 101.10 32.68 110.83
CA ASP A 22 101.13 32.47 109.38
C ASP A 22 99.77 31.92 108.89
N THR A 23 99.30 32.34 107.71
CA THR A 23 97.96 32.00 107.14
C THR A 23 97.87 30.60 106.55
N ASP A 24 99.04 29.98 106.42
CA ASP A 24 99.30 28.67 105.86
C ASP A 24 100.19 27.84 106.81
N ASN A 25 100.39 28.28 108.07
CA ASN A 25 101.10 27.49 109.09
C ASN A 25 100.37 26.16 109.30
N ASP A 26 101.06 25.05 109.08
CA ASP A 26 100.56 23.67 109.13
C ASP A 26 100.81 23.00 110.49
N SER A 27 101.51 23.66 111.42
CA SER A 27 101.80 23.12 112.76
C SER A 27 100.52 22.95 113.60
N GLU A 28 100.26 21.70 114.00
CA GLU A 28 99.17 21.33 114.93
C GLU A 28 99.56 21.52 116.41
N GLU A 29 100.82 21.85 116.71
CA GLU A 29 101.33 22.15 118.06
C GLU A 29 101.17 23.65 118.44
N LEU A 30 100.83 24.49 117.45
CA LEU A 30 100.75 25.94 117.58
C LEU A 30 99.33 26.44 117.36
N ALA A 31 98.96 27.50 118.08
CA ALA A 31 97.66 28.13 117.94
C ALA A 31 97.69 29.34 117.01
N ALA A 32 96.73 29.38 116.08
CA ALA A 32 96.56 30.46 115.11
C ALA A 32 96.19 31.81 115.78
N THR A 33 96.83 32.90 115.35
CA THR A 33 96.48 34.26 115.79
C THR A 33 95.33 34.88 114.97
N PRO A 34 94.61 35.89 115.51
CA PRO A 34 93.51 36.57 114.81
C PRO A 34 93.89 37.19 113.47
N LYS A 35 95.19 37.48 113.30
CA LYS A 35 95.71 38.06 112.07
C LYS A 35 95.59 37.08 110.89
N ALA A 36 95.86 35.79 111.10
CA ALA A 36 95.78 34.77 110.06
C ALA A 36 94.34 34.49 109.60
N VAL A 37 93.38 34.48 110.53
CA VAL A 37 91.97 34.13 110.25
C VAL A 37 91.27 35.16 109.35
N LYS A 38 91.55 36.45 109.54
CA LYS A 38 90.89 37.51 108.77
C LYS A 38 91.21 37.44 107.28
N ALA A 39 92.45 37.09 106.92
CA ALA A 39 92.90 37.09 105.53
C ALA A 39 92.14 36.04 104.68
N VAL A 40 91.84 34.86 105.22
CA VAL A 40 91.11 33.79 104.51
C VAL A 40 89.62 34.12 104.28
N MET A 41 89.01 34.88 105.19
CA MET A 41 87.56 35.10 105.17
C MET A 41 87.09 36.14 104.14
N ASP A 42 87.99 37.02 103.70
CA ASP A 42 87.68 38.02 102.68
C ASP A 42 87.72 37.43 101.26
N GLU A 43 88.52 36.41 100.96
CA GLU A 43 88.58 35.76 99.64
C GLU A 43 87.33 34.89 99.34
N THR A 44 86.82 34.15 100.33
CA THR A 44 85.66 33.26 100.22
C THR A 44 84.35 33.97 99.86
N LYS A 45 84.24 35.28 100.16
CA LYS A 45 83.03 36.07 99.86
C LYS A 45 82.83 36.37 98.37
N THR A 46 83.78 36.00 97.52
CA THR A 46 83.72 36.31 96.07
C THR A 46 83.30 35.14 95.17
N LYS A 47 83.06 33.93 95.71
CA LYS A 47 82.55 32.79 94.94
C LYS A 47 81.03 32.63 95.11
N ALA A 48 80.35 32.14 94.07
CA ALA A 48 78.94 31.74 94.16
C ALA A 48 78.80 30.51 95.09
N PRO A 49 77.67 30.36 95.81
CA PRO A 49 77.45 29.18 96.62
C PRO A 49 77.39 27.95 95.71
N LEU A 50 78.15 26.93 96.10
CA LEU A 50 78.34 25.74 95.28
C LEU A 50 77.09 24.87 95.26
N ASP A 51 76.50 24.66 96.45
CA ASP A 51 75.27 23.91 96.59
C ASP A 51 74.10 24.81 96.25
N SER A 52 73.40 24.42 95.19
CA SER A 52 72.11 25.00 94.84
C SER A 52 72.14 26.53 94.70
N PRO A 53 72.86 27.08 93.69
CA PRO A 53 72.88 28.52 93.40
C PRO A 53 71.51 29.07 92.95
N ALA A 54 71.20 30.31 93.29
CA ALA A 54 70.03 31.05 92.79
C ALA A 54 70.39 31.88 91.54
N PHE A 55 69.75 31.58 90.40
CA PHE A 55 69.88 32.33 89.14
C PHE A 55 68.62 33.21 88.90
N THR A 56 68.78 34.43 88.40
CA THR A 56 67.69 35.40 88.13
C THR A 56 67.76 35.95 86.69
N GLY A 57 66.63 36.44 86.10
CA GLY A 57 66.56 36.96 84.71
C GLY A 57 66.21 35.91 83.64
N THR A 58 66.89 35.94 82.48
CA THR A 58 66.79 34.93 81.40
C THR A 58 68.10 34.13 81.29
N PRO A 59 68.42 33.26 82.27
CA PRO A 59 69.63 32.43 82.20
C PRO A 59 69.58 31.57 80.94
N THR A 60 70.67 31.60 80.18
CA THR A 60 70.83 30.81 78.96
C THR A 60 71.74 29.64 79.24
N THR A 61 71.33 28.45 78.81
CA THR A 61 72.20 27.28 78.69
C THR A 61 72.46 27.00 77.21
N PRO A 62 73.62 26.44 76.85
CA PRO A 62 73.80 25.86 75.52
C PRO A 62 72.70 24.80 75.23
N THR A 63 72.20 24.75 74.00
CA THR A 63 71.31 23.65 73.56
C THR A 63 72.13 22.36 73.48
N PRO A 64 71.73 21.29 74.18
CA PRO A 64 72.39 19.99 74.06
C PRO A 64 72.36 19.48 72.61
N PRO A 65 73.39 18.74 72.18
CA PRO A 65 73.36 18.06 70.89
C PRO A 65 72.26 17.00 70.85
N ASP A 66 71.83 16.62 69.64
CA ASP A 66 70.70 15.73 69.39
C ASP A 66 70.87 14.32 70.00
N ASP A 67 72.11 13.94 70.34
CA ASP A 67 72.53 12.66 70.93
C ASP A 67 72.95 12.76 72.41
N ALA A 68 72.60 13.84 73.10
CA ALA A 68 72.91 14.03 74.52
C ALA A 68 72.27 12.96 75.42
N VAL A 69 73.07 12.39 76.35
CA VAL A 69 72.65 11.31 77.28
C VAL A 69 73.10 11.52 78.73
N GLY A 70 73.68 12.68 79.06
CA GLY A 70 74.26 12.97 80.37
C GLY A 70 73.28 13.63 81.35
N LEU A 71 73.84 14.42 82.27
CA LEU A 71 73.11 15.19 83.27
C LEU A 71 72.94 16.66 82.85
N GLU A 72 72.92 16.96 81.54
CA GLU A 72 72.74 18.31 81.01
C GLU A 72 71.35 18.87 81.32
N THR A 73 71.22 20.21 81.30
CA THR A 73 69.92 20.88 81.47
C THR A 73 69.10 20.86 80.18
N ALA A 74 67.91 20.25 80.18
CA ALA A 74 67.01 20.22 79.03
C ALA A 74 66.34 21.59 78.76
N ASN A 75 66.32 22.03 77.50
CA ASN A 75 65.69 23.28 77.07
C ASN A 75 64.52 23.06 76.09
N ALA A 76 63.73 24.11 75.85
CA ALA A 76 62.52 24.01 75.03
C ALA A 76 62.78 23.82 73.51
N ALA A 77 64.00 24.07 73.03
CA ALA A 77 64.37 23.86 71.61
C ALA A 77 64.69 22.39 71.33
N PHE A 78 65.43 21.74 72.23
CA PHE A 78 65.80 20.34 72.15
C PHE A 78 64.56 19.41 72.08
N VAL A 79 63.59 19.63 72.96
CA VAL A 79 62.34 18.83 73.02
C VAL A 79 61.52 18.91 71.73
N ARG A 80 61.39 20.12 71.16
CA ARG A 80 60.64 20.33 69.92
C ARG A 80 61.26 19.63 68.71
N LYS A 81 62.59 19.47 68.68
CA LYS A 81 63.31 18.85 67.57
C LYS A 81 63.14 17.33 67.52
N LEU A 82 63.21 16.66 68.66
CA LEU A 82 63.07 15.19 68.73
C LEU A 82 61.66 14.71 68.37
N LEU A 83 60.63 15.50 68.68
CA LEU A 83 59.26 15.20 68.29
C LEU A 83 59.07 15.21 66.77
N ALA A 84 59.74 16.13 66.06
CA ALA A 84 59.73 16.15 64.60
C ALA A 84 60.38 14.89 64.01
N ALA A 85 61.53 14.47 64.56
CA ALA A 85 62.21 13.25 64.12
C ALA A 85 61.38 11.97 64.31
N LEU A 86 60.52 11.92 65.34
CA LEU A 86 59.61 10.78 65.56
C LEU A 86 58.49 10.71 64.52
N VAL A 87 57.96 11.86 64.09
CA VAL A 87 56.96 11.92 63.01
C VAL A 87 57.60 11.53 61.68
N ASP A 88 58.88 11.87 61.49
CA ASP A 88 59.68 11.44 60.34
C ASP A 88 60.01 9.93 60.35
N SER A 89 59.79 9.21 61.48
CA SER A 89 60.18 7.80 61.61
C SER A 89 59.08 6.79 61.24
N SER A 90 57.86 7.22 60.91
CA SER A 90 56.79 6.31 60.45
C SER A 90 56.36 6.56 58.99
N PRO A 91 57.28 6.45 58.02
CA PRO A 91 56.97 6.61 56.61
C PRO A 91 56.09 5.48 56.07
N GLU A 92 56.19 4.24 56.56
CA GLU A 92 55.45 3.09 55.99
C GLU A 92 53.92 3.18 56.21
N ALA A 93 53.46 3.71 57.35
CA ALA A 93 52.03 3.93 57.56
C ALA A 93 51.49 5.07 56.66
N LEU A 94 52.29 6.12 56.48
CA LEU A 94 52.02 7.16 55.48
C LEU A 94 52.04 6.59 54.06
N ASP A 95 52.91 5.61 53.80
CA ASP A 95 52.99 4.89 52.54
C ASP A 95 51.72 4.07 52.30
N THR A 96 51.16 3.39 53.30
CA THR A 96 49.89 2.68 53.13
C THR A 96 48.70 3.60 52.80
N LEU A 97 48.67 4.82 53.34
CA LEU A 97 47.66 5.82 52.95
C LEU A 97 47.87 6.29 51.49
N ASN A 98 49.13 6.42 51.08
CA ASN A 98 49.50 6.76 49.71
C ASN A 98 49.17 5.61 48.73
N GLU A 99 49.40 4.36 49.13
CA GLU A 99 49.02 3.18 48.36
C GLU A 99 47.51 3.07 48.20
N LEU A 100 46.71 3.38 49.23
CA LEU A 100 45.24 3.41 49.11
C LEU A 100 44.75 4.52 48.18
N ALA A 101 45.37 5.71 48.25
CA ALA A 101 45.07 6.79 47.32
C ALA A 101 45.39 6.37 45.87
N ALA A 102 46.54 5.74 45.65
CA ALA A 102 46.92 5.21 44.35
C ALA A 102 46.01 4.07 43.88
N ALA A 103 45.58 3.19 44.79
CA ALA A 103 44.65 2.10 44.50
C ALA A 103 43.26 2.60 44.06
N LEU A 104 42.82 3.76 44.57
CA LEU A 104 41.62 4.46 44.10
C LEU A 104 41.89 5.35 42.87
N GLY A 105 43.04 5.16 42.22
CA GLY A 105 43.42 5.83 40.98
C GLY A 105 43.99 7.22 41.18
N ASN A 106 44.35 7.61 42.41
CA ASN A 106 44.67 8.99 42.78
C ASN A 106 43.61 9.98 42.29
N ASP A 107 42.35 9.55 42.26
CA ASP A 107 41.26 10.34 41.71
C ASP A 107 40.65 11.18 42.84
N PRO A 108 40.93 12.49 42.91
CA PRO A 108 40.31 13.35 43.93
C PRO A 108 38.78 13.43 43.74
N GLU A 109 38.28 13.11 42.55
CA GLU A 109 36.86 13.12 42.17
C GLU A 109 36.30 11.70 42.00
N PHE A 110 36.92 10.70 42.63
CA PHE A 110 36.61 9.27 42.46
C PHE A 110 35.10 8.94 42.44
N ALA A 111 34.32 9.56 43.33
CA ALA A 111 32.88 9.39 43.39
C ALA A 111 32.18 9.81 42.09
N THR A 112 32.59 10.94 41.51
CA THR A 112 32.07 11.47 40.23
C THR A 112 32.40 10.52 39.07
N THR A 113 33.62 9.98 39.01
CA THR A 113 34.03 9.00 37.98
C THR A 113 33.23 7.71 38.04
N ILE A 114 33.02 7.16 39.24
CA ILE A 114 32.20 5.95 39.43
C ILE A 114 30.72 6.22 39.11
N MET A 115 30.21 7.41 39.43
CA MET A 115 28.83 7.78 39.06
C MET A 115 28.64 7.91 37.55
N ASN A 116 29.67 8.37 36.83
CA ASN A 116 29.65 8.43 35.36
C ASN A 116 29.73 7.03 34.72
N ALA A 117 30.51 6.11 35.28
CA ALA A 117 30.51 4.70 34.84
C ALA A 117 29.16 4.01 35.11
N LEU A 118 28.45 4.42 36.15
CA LEU A 118 27.14 3.88 36.49
C LEU A 118 26.02 4.49 35.63
N ALA A 119 26.16 5.75 35.22
CA ALA A 119 25.24 6.42 34.29
C ALA A 119 25.27 5.84 32.86
N GLY A 120 26.32 5.10 32.47
CA GLY A 120 26.38 4.33 31.22
C GLY A 120 25.64 2.98 31.27
N LYS A 121 25.09 2.60 32.43
CA LYS A 121 24.17 1.47 32.56
C LYS A 121 22.76 1.94 32.17
N GLN A 122 22.01 1.08 31.48
CA GLN A 122 20.68 1.40 30.98
C GLN A 122 19.70 1.77 32.11
N PRO A 123 18.77 2.73 31.92
CA PRO A 123 17.76 3.07 32.92
C PRO A 123 16.80 1.91 33.19
N LEU A 124 16.18 1.91 34.39
CA LEU A 124 15.21 0.94 34.93
C LEU A 124 13.88 0.80 34.13
N SER A 125 13.85 1.20 32.85
CA SER A 125 12.70 0.99 31.98
C SER A 125 12.73 -0.45 31.48
N ASP A 126 11.78 -1.25 31.95
CA ASP A 126 11.62 -2.64 31.53
C ASP A 126 11.47 -2.76 30.01
N VAL A 127 10.88 -1.75 29.36
CA VAL A 127 10.72 -1.70 27.91
C VAL A 127 12.03 -1.48 27.18
N LEU A 128 12.84 -0.48 27.58
CA LEU A 128 14.14 -0.28 26.94
C LEU A 128 15.06 -1.48 27.20
N THR A 129 15.01 -2.04 28.41
CA THR A 129 15.74 -3.27 28.78
C THR A 129 15.31 -4.45 27.91
N ALA A 130 14.00 -4.59 27.64
CA ALA A 130 13.49 -5.61 26.73
C ALA A 130 13.99 -5.38 25.29
N ILE A 131 14.00 -4.15 24.80
CA ILE A 131 14.47 -3.82 23.44
C ILE A 131 15.97 -4.07 23.29
N SER A 132 16.80 -3.69 24.26
CA SER A 132 18.25 -3.93 24.22
C SER A 132 18.62 -5.41 24.31
N ASN A 133 17.72 -6.25 24.80
CA ASN A 133 17.90 -7.71 24.83
C ASN A 133 17.52 -8.39 23.51
N LEU A 134 16.98 -7.66 22.53
CA LEU A 134 16.65 -8.21 21.23
C LEU A 134 17.92 -8.39 20.40
N GLU A 135 18.08 -9.57 19.80
CA GLU A 135 19.20 -9.89 18.91
C GLU A 135 19.08 -9.11 17.61
N GLU A 136 20.03 -8.20 17.35
CA GLU A 136 20.03 -7.39 16.15
C GLU A 136 20.08 -8.25 14.88
N ARG A 137 19.11 -8.06 14.00
CA ARG A 137 19.03 -8.74 12.70
C ARG A 137 18.59 -7.75 11.64
N ALA A 138 19.35 -7.68 10.54
CA ALA A 138 19.11 -6.73 9.45
C ALA A 138 17.74 -6.91 8.78
N ASP A 139 17.16 -8.10 8.84
CA ASP A 139 15.93 -8.45 8.13
C ASP A 139 14.65 -8.33 8.98
N ASN A 140 14.75 -7.79 10.19
CA ASN A 140 13.64 -7.75 11.14
C ASN A 140 13.24 -6.33 11.53
N LEU A 141 11.97 -6.13 11.86
CA LEU A 141 11.43 -4.88 12.40
C LEU A 141 11.08 -5.04 13.88
N LEU A 142 11.41 -4.04 14.69
CA LEU A 142 10.94 -3.96 16.08
C LEU A 142 9.43 -3.74 16.12
N CYS A 143 8.73 -4.59 16.85
CA CYS A 143 7.29 -4.48 17.09
C CYS A 143 6.94 -4.85 18.54
N PHE A 144 5.72 -4.52 18.96
CA PHE A 144 5.15 -5.05 20.20
C PHE A 144 4.15 -6.14 19.84
N ASN A 145 4.26 -7.29 20.49
CA ASN A 145 3.32 -8.39 20.28
C ASN A 145 1.97 -8.11 20.97
N GLN A 146 1.01 -9.03 20.85
CA GLN A 146 -0.33 -8.89 21.45
C GLN A 146 -0.30 -8.79 22.98
N ASP A 147 0.77 -9.29 23.60
CA ASP A 147 0.99 -9.21 25.05
C ASP A 147 1.67 -7.90 25.47
N GLY A 148 1.96 -6.99 24.54
CA GLY A 148 2.62 -5.71 24.79
C GLY A 148 4.15 -5.80 24.96
N ASN A 149 4.76 -6.95 24.64
CA ASN A 149 6.20 -7.17 24.75
C ASN A 149 6.93 -6.79 23.47
N ALA A 150 8.11 -6.17 23.60
CA ALA A 150 8.99 -5.87 22.47
C ALA A 150 9.52 -7.17 21.84
N SER A 151 9.42 -7.28 20.52
CA SER A 151 9.86 -8.43 19.73
C SER A 151 10.31 -8.00 18.33
N LEU A 152 11.04 -8.87 17.65
CA LEU A 152 11.46 -8.67 16.26
C LEU A 152 10.58 -9.50 15.33
N SER A 153 9.92 -8.85 14.39
CA SER A 153 9.14 -9.52 13.34
C SER A 153 9.94 -9.61 12.06
N PRO A 154 10.06 -10.79 11.43
CA PRO A 154 10.79 -10.95 10.18
C PRO A 154 10.07 -10.21 9.06
N LEU A 155 10.81 -9.40 8.32
CA LEU A 155 10.33 -8.77 7.10
C LEU A 155 10.69 -9.64 5.90
N SER A 156 9.78 -9.72 4.93
CA SER A 156 10.14 -10.24 3.61
C SER A 156 11.03 -9.25 2.87
N GLU A 157 11.76 -9.72 1.86
CA GLU A 157 12.56 -8.85 0.99
C GLU A 157 11.71 -7.72 0.39
N LYS A 158 10.49 -8.06 -0.05
CA LYS A 158 9.50 -7.12 -0.58
C LYS A 158 9.10 -6.05 0.43
N ALA A 159 8.87 -6.45 1.69
CA ALA A 159 8.50 -5.52 2.75
C ALA A 159 9.65 -4.57 3.10
N ARG A 160 10.90 -5.06 3.10
CA ARG A 160 12.09 -4.21 3.28
C ARG A 160 12.25 -3.23 2.12
N ALA A 161 12.09 -3.70 0.89
CA ALA A 161 12.12 -2.85 -0.30
C ALA A 161 11.08 -1.73 -0.18
N LEU A 162 9.85 -2.03 0.24
CA LEU A 162 8.80 -1.03 0.44
C LEU A 162 9.12 0.04 1.49
N LEU A 163 9.77 -0.33 2.60
CA LEU A 163 10.11 0.61 3.68
C LEU A 163 11.17 1.64 3.29
N VAL A 164 11.92 1.40 2.21
CA VAL A 164 12.98 2.29 1.71
C VAL A 164 12.42 3.36 0.75
N LEU A 165 11.22 3.14 0.20
CA LEU A 165 10.65 3.99 -0.86
C LEU A 165 9.96 5.22 -0.26
N ASP A 166 10.14 6.37 -0.90
CA ASP A 166 9.62 7.67 -0.47
C ASP A 166 8.48 8.20 -1.35
N THR A 167 8.19 7.53 -2.48
CA THR A 167 7.14 7.94 -3.42
C THR A 167 6.09 6.84 -3.63
N PRO A 168 4.80 7.20 -3.76
CA PRO A 168 3.75 6.25 -4.11
C PRO A 168 4.01 5.51 -5.43
N GLU A 169 4.67 6.16 -6.40
CA GLU A 169 5.04 5.59 -7.70
C GLU A 169 6.03 4.42 -7.53
N ALA A 170 7.07 4.63 -6.72
CA ALA A 170 8.04 3.59 -6.44
C ALA A 170 7.41 2.44 -5.66
N MET A 171 6.56 2.74 -4.65
CA MET A 171 5.84 1.70 -3.89
C MET A 171 4.93 0.84 -4.79
N ARG A 172 4.23 1.46 -5.75
CA ARG A 172 3.41 0.74 -6.73
C ARG A 172 4.25 -0.14 -7.65
N THR A 173 5.42 0.34 -8.05
CA THR A 173 6.38 -0.43 -8.87
C THR A 173 6.90 -1.64 -8.10
N GLU A 174 7.25 -1.43 -6.83
CA GLU A 174 7.68 -2.51 -5.95
C GLU A 174 6.55 -3.54 -5.79
N LEU A 175 5.32 -3.13 -5.51
CA LEU A 175 4.16 -4.04 -5.43
C LEU A 175 3.77 -4.69 -6.78
N GLU A 176 4.47 -4.40 -7.87
CA GLU A 176 4.19 -4.90 -9.22
C GLU A 176 2.76 -4.54 -9.70
N LEU A 177 2.24 -3.43 -9.18
CA LEU A 177 0.92 -2.94 -9.53
C LEU A 177 0.96 -2.38 -10.96
N LYS A 178 0.08 -2.92 -11.80
CA LYS A 178 -0.04 -2.52 -13.21
C LYS A 178 -0.84 -1.21 -13.34
N ALA A 179 -0.88 -0.66 -14.55
CA ALA A 179 -1.53 0.63 -14.87
C ALA A 179 -2.93 0.81 -14.26
N ALA A 180 -3.69 -0.27 -14.11
CA ALA A 180 -5.00 -0.26 -13.46
C ALA A 180 -5.00 0.38 -12.06
N ALA A 181 -3.95 0.20 -11.26
CA ALA A 181 -3.85 0.74 -9.90
C ALA A 181 -3.69 2.28 -9.85
N THR A 182 -3.58 2.93 -11.00
CA THR A 182 -3.39 4.39 -11.13
C THR A 182 -4.53 5.06 -11.87
N MET A 183 -5.51 4.28 -12.32
CA MET A 183 -6.62 4.76 -13.13
C MET A 183 -7.84 4.96 -12.24
N GLU A 184 -8.51 6.10 -12.41
CA GLU A 184 -9.81 6.34 -11.78
C GLU A 184 -10.84 5.37 -12.35
N ALA A 185 -11.75 4.87 -11.52
CA ALA A 185 -12.89 4.11 -12.01
C ALA A 185 -13.84 5.03 -12.78
N GLN A 186 -14.52 4.48 -13.78
CA GLN A 186 -15.64 5.16 -14.43
C GLN A 186 -16.65 5.66 -13.38
N SER A 187 -17.15 6.88 -13.53
CA SER A 187 -18.11 7.48 -12.57
C SER A 187 -19.46 6.77 -12.56
N ASP A 188 -19.86 6.20 -13.70
CA ASP A 188 -21.07 5.41 -13.88
C ASP A 188 -20.90 4.47 -15.10
N ILE A 189 -21.93 3.67 -15.39
CA ILE A 189 -21.91 2.71 -16.49
C ILE A 189 -21.90 3.37 -17.88
N TYR A 190 -21.95 4.69 -18.02
CA TYR A 190 -21.94 5.42 -19.29
C TYR A 190 -20.71 6.31 -19.48
N ASP A 191 -19.85 6.43 -18.45
CA ASP A 191 -18.64 7.24 -18.48
C ASP A 191 -17.67 6.76 -19.57
N ARG A 192 -17.23 7.68 -20.43
CA ARG A 192 -16.33 7.43 -21.57
C ARG A 192 -14.96 8.07 -21.39
N THR A 193 -14.64 8.57 -20.21
CA THR A 193 -13.38 9.25 -19.93
C THR A 193 -12.22 8.31 -20.27
N ALA A 194 -11.41 8.73 -21.24
CA ALA A 194 -10.28 7.93 -21.69
C ALA A 194 -9.26 7.79 -20.55
N GLY A 195 -8.78 6.57 -20.32
CA GLY A 195 -7.83 6.29 -19.24
C GLY A 195 -8.47 5.94 -17.89
N CYS A 196 -9.79 5.75 -17.82
CA CYS A 196 -10.47 5.23 -16.63
C CYS A 196 -10.63 3.69 -16.66
N LEU A 197 -10.76 3.07 -15.49
CA LEU A 197 -11.11 1.65 -15.36
C LEU A 197 -12.58 1.43 -15.70
N ALA A 198 -12.83 0.47 -16.59
CA ALA A 198 -14.19 0.09 -16.95
C ALA A 198 -14.89 -0.61 -15.77
N LEU A 199 -16.07 -0.13 -15.40
CA LEU A 199 -16.94 -0.86 -14.48
C LEU A 199 -17.58 -2.06 -15.20
N PRO A 200 -17.82 -3.20 -14.51
CA PRO A 200 -18.68 -4.25 -15.05
C PRO A 200 -20.03 -3.65 -15.45
N GLY A 201 -20.49 -3.93 -16.68
CA GLY A 201 -21.70 -3.30 -17.19
C GLY A 201 -21.48 -1.97 -17.92
N ALA A 202 -20.23 -1.54 -18.14
CA ALA A 202 -19.93 -0.35 -18.92
C ALA A 202 -20.65 -0.33 -20.28
N PHE A 203 -21.16 0.84 -20.63
CA PHE A 203 -22.09 1.15 -21.70
C PHE A 203 -23.38 0.31 -21.67
N GLY A 204 -23.79 -0.19 -20.52
CA GLY A 204 -24.98 -1.04 -20.34
C GLY A 204 -24.81 -2.49 -20.80
N TYR A 205 -23.62 -2.90 -21.28
CA TYR A 205 -23.40 -4.27 -21.76
C TYR A 205 -23.10 -5.22 -20.61
N GLY A 206 -23.98 -6.21 -20.41
CA GLY A 206 -23.89 -7.13 -19.28
C GLY A 206 -24.47 -6.57 -17.97
N HIS A 207 -25.04 -5.35 -18.00
CA HIS A 207 -25.79 -4.78 -16.89
C HIS A 207 -27.18 -5.42 -16.78
N VAL A 208 -27.63 -5.64 -15.55
CA VAL A 208 -28.99 -6.12 -15.25
C VAL A 208 -29.84 -4.89 -14.92
N PHE A 209 -30.63 -4.45 -15.91
CA PHE A 209 -31.50 -3.28 -15.75
C PHE A 209 -32.64 -3.55 -14.76
N SER A 210 -32.80 -2.67 -13.79
CA SER A 210 -33.95 -2.60 -12.90
C SER A 210 -35.12 -1.86 -13.55
N SER A 211 -36.34 -2.04 -13.04
CA SER A 211 -37.54 -1.38 -13.57
C SER A 211 -37.48 0.15 -13.56
N SER A 212 -36.68 0.75 -12.66
CA SER A 212 -36.45 2.19 -12.58
C SER A 212 -35.52 2.73 -13.66
N GLU A 213 -34.73 1.88 -14.30
CA GLU A 213 -33.79 2.25 -15.38
C GLU A 213 -34.40 2.09 -16.78
N VAL A 214 -35.62 1.53 -16.87
CA VAL A 214 -36.34 1.38 -18.14
C VAL A 214 -36.77 2.74 -18.64
N VAL A 215 -36.44 3.04 -19.90
CA VAL A 215 -36.91 4.23 -20.60
C VAL A 215 -38.28 3.97 -21.19
N TYR A 216 -39.26 4.78 -20.81
CA TYR A 216 -40.65 4.63 -21.23
C TYR A 216 -41.02 5.63 -22.32
N PHE A 217 -41.63 5.12 -23.39
CA PHE A 217 -42.19 5.91 -24.49
C PHE A 217 -43.71 5.78 -24.52
N SER A 218 -44.43 6.87 -24.76
CA SER A 218 -45.88 6.87 -24.81
C SER A 218 -46.42 6.20 -26.08
N ALA A 219 -47.63 5.67 -25.99
CA ALA A 219 -48.33 5.10 -27.14
C ALA A 219 -48.63 6.12 -28.24
N GLN A 220 -49.01 7.35 -27.87
CA GLN A 220 -49.47 8.35 -28.83
C GLN A 220 -48.29 9.02 -29.55
N ASN A 221 -47.19 9.29 -28.84
CA ASN A 221 -46.05 10.06 -29.35
C ASN A 221 -44.75 9.26 -29.45
N GLY A 222 -44.81 7.92 -29.33
CA GLY A 222 -43.64 7.05 -29.23
C GLY A 222 -42.53 7.37 -30.24
N PRO A 223 -42.79 7.47 -31.56
CA PRO A 223 -41.76 7.80 -32.53
C PRO A 223 -41.10 9.17 -32.30
N ALA A 224 -41.87 10.18 -31.88
CA ALA A 224 -41.34 11.52 -31.61
C ALA A 224 -40.49 11.55 -30.34
N GLU A 225 -40.96 10.90 -29.27
CA GLU A 225 -40.23 10.79 -28.00
C GLU A 225 -38.94 9.97 -28.18
N PHE A 226 -39.01 8.86 -28.93
CA PHE A 226 -37.86 8.01 -29.22
C PHE A 226 -36.79 8.77 -30.02
N LEU A 227 -37.18 9.46 -31.09
CA LEU A 227 -36.25 10.26 -31.89
C LEU A 227 -35.57 11.33 -31.03
N LYS A 228 -36.32 12.05 -30.20
CA LYS A 228 -35.76 13.05 -29.29
C LYS A 228 -34.75 12.42 -28.32
N TRP A 229 -35.16 11.34 -27.65
CA TRP A 229 -34.35 10.64 -26.67
C TRP A 229 -33.03 10.13 -27.24
N VAL A 230 -33.05 9.49 -28.42
CA VAL A 230 -31.87 8.97 -29.12
C VAL A 230 -30.77 10.03 -29.36
N PHE A 231 -31.15 11.32 -29.45
CA PHE A 231 -30.20 12.42 -29.61
C PHE A 231 -29.76 13.06 -28.28
N GLU A 232 -30.46 12.82 -27.18
CA GLU A 232 -30.14 13.34 -25.85
C GLU A 232 -29.29 12.35 -25.03
N VAL A 233 -29.37 11.06 -25.32
CA VAL A 233 -28.59 10.03 -24.61
C VAL A 233 -27.21 9.79 -25.20
N THR A 234 -26.34 9.26 -24.34
CA THR A 234 -25.02 8.79 -24.74
C THR A 234 -25.14 7.44 -25.49
N PRO A 235 -24.14 7.05 -26.29
CA PRO A 235 -24.16 5.73 -26.89
C PRO A 235 -24.14 4.64 -25.81
N GLY A 236 -24.57 3.43 -26.14
CA GLY A 236 -24.66 2.30 -25.20
C GLY A 236 -25.98 1.55 -25.27
N ARG A 237 -26.16 0.62 -24.36
CA ARG A 237 -27.34 -0.23 -24.24
C ARG A 237 -28.29 0.31 -23.18
N TYR A 238 -29.57 0.32 -23.50
CA TYR A 238 -30.64 0.81 -22.64
C TYR A 238 -31.82 -0.16 -22.64
N ALA A 239 -32.44 -0.38 -21.49
CA ALA A 239 -33.74 -1.03 -21.42
C ALA A 239 -34.84 -0.03 -21.80
N VAL A 240 -35.72 -0.40 -22.71
CA VAL A 240 -36.76 0.47 -23.26
C VAL A 240 -38.12 -0.23 -23.26
N THR A 241 -39.19 0.56 -23.17
CA THR A 241 -40.57 0.08 -23.32
C THR A 241 -41.46 1.17 -23.89
N GLN A 242 -42.28 0.86 -24.89
CA GLN A 242 -43.42 1.70 -25.27
C GLN A 242 -44.67 1.22 -24.52
N TYR A 243 -45.34 2.12 -23.80
CA TYR A 243 -46.43 1.79 -22.89
C TYR A 243 -47.74 2.51 -23.22
N GLY A 244 -48.85 1.88 -22.83
CA GLY A 244 -50.20 2.43 -22.95
C GLY A 244 -50.82 2.31 -24.34
N GLY A 245 -52.03 2.87 -24.51
CA GLY A 245 -52.74 2.97 -25.78
C GLY A 245 -53.41 1.68 -26.26
N SER A 246 -54.53 1.82 -26.97
CA SER A 246 -55.17 0.74 -27.72
C SER A 246 -55.82 1.28 -29.00
N GLY A 247 -55.97 0.42 -30.01
CA GLY A 247 -56.63 0.76 -31.27
C GLY A 247 -55.89 1.84 -32.09
N THR A 248 -56.63 2.83 -32.59
CA THR A 248 -56.17 3.87 -33.54
C THR A 248 -55.29 4.95 -32.93
N SER A 249 -55.10 4.95 -31.61
CA SER A 249 -54.29 5.95 -30.87
C SER A 249 -52.85 5.49 -30.60
N TYR A 250 -52.49 4.28 -31.04
CA TYR A 250 -51.16 3.71 -30.88
C TYR A 250 -50.30 4.04 -32.11
N ASN A 251 -49.27 4.86 -31.92
CA ASN A 251 -48.28 5.19 -32.94
C ASN A 251 -46.99 4.39 -32.65
N PRO A 252 -46.72 3.30 -33.36
CA PRO A 252 -45.66 2.37 -33.01
C PRO A 252 -44.27 2.92 -33.33
N ILE A 253 -43.28 2.73 -32.45
CA ILE A 253 -41.87 3.08 -32.76
C ILE A 253 -41.30 2.24 -33.91
N ILE A 254 -41.74 0.99 -34.05
CA ILE A 254 -41.37 0.05 -35.12
C ILE A 254 -42.67 -0.46 -35.78
N ALA A 255 -42.82 -0.32 -37.10
CA ALA A 255 -43.94 -0.90 -37.82
C ALA A 255 -43.79 -2.43 -37.86
N TYR A 256 -44.88 -3.18 -37.60
CA TYR A 256 -44.89 -4.63 -37.65
C TYR A 256 -45.90 -5.15 -38.67
N ASP A 257 -45.48 -6.12 -39.48
CA ASP A 257 -46.24 -6.62 -40.64
C ASP A 257 -47.45 -7.50 -40.30
N MET A 258 -47.66 -7.93 -39.05
CA MET A 258 -48.70 -8.95 -38.71
C MET A 258 -49.34 -8.83 -37.31
N GLY A 259 -49.45 -7.64 -36.70
CA GLY A 259 -49.96 -7.47 -35.32
C GLY A 259 -49.44 -6.25 -34.55
N GLN A 260 -49.84 -6.05 -33.29
CA GLN A 260 -49.39 -4.90 -32.48
C GLN A 260 -47.92 -5.07 -32.02
N PRO A 261 -46.99 -4.18 -32.41
CA PRO A 261 -45.60 -4.25 -31.98
C PRO A 261 -45.51 -3.89 -30.50
N TYR A 262 -44.92 -4.78 -29.72
CA TYR A 262 -44.53 -4.47 -28.34
C TYR A 262 -43.07 -3.99 -28.38
N PHE A 263 -42.87 -2.67 -28.45
CA PHE A 263 -41.52 -2.09 -28.37
C PHE A 263 -41.02 -2.21 -26.92
N ARG A 264 -40.58 -3.40 -26.53
CA ARG A 264 -39.99 -3.69 -25.22
C ARG A 264 -38.74 -4.54 -25.41
N GLY A 265 -37.66 -4.14 -24.77
CA GLY A 265 -36.40 -4.85 -24.86
C GLY A 265 -35.20 -3.93 -24.64
N LEU A 266 -34.11 -4.21 -25.34
CA LEU A 266 -32.86 -3.47 -25.24
C LEU A 266 -32.60 -2.68 -26.52
N VAL A 267 -32.16 -1.43 -26.40
CA VAL A 267 -31.69 -0.62 -27.51
C VAL A 267 -30.22 -0.36 -27.35
N ASP A 268 -29.44 -0.73 -28.37
CA ASP A 268 -28.05 -0.31 -28.53
C ASP A 268 -28.01 0.94 -29.40
N ILE A 269 -27.35 1.97 -28.91
CA ILE A 269 -27.13 3.24 -29.60
C ILE A 269 -25.65 3.37 -29.91
N ASP A 270 -25.33 3.39 -31.19
CA ASP A 270 -24.00 3.69 -31.69
C ASP A 270 -24.01 5.05 -32.39
N ILE A 271 -23.11 5.95 -31.98
CA ILE A 271 -22.87 7.19 -32.72
C ILE A 271 -21.90 6.87 -33.85
N ARG A 272 -22.37 6.99 -35.09
CA ARG A 272 -21.49 6.93 -36.26
C ARG A 272 -21.24 8.34 -36.76
N TYR A 273 -19.99 8.77 -36.67
CA TYR A 273 -19.53 9.91 -37.43
C TYR A 273 -19.35 9.46 -38.89
N GLY A 274 -20.08 10.09 -39.80
CA GLY A 274 -19.83 9.89 -41.21
C GLY A 274 -18.49 10.54 -41.57
N ILE A 275 -17.64 9.82 -42.29
CA ILE A 275 -16.64 10.46 -43.14
C ILE A 275 -17.42 10.88 -44.39
N ASP A 276 -17.88 12.12 -44.43
CA ASP A 276 -18.26 12.73 -45.70
C ASP A 276 -16.98 13.14 -46.46
N SER A 277 -17.11 13.39 -47.76
CA SER A 277 -16.01 13.83 -48.62
C SER A 277 -15.52 15.26 -48.30
N GLY A 278 -16.02 15.89 -47.24
CA GLY A 278 -15.72 17.26 -46.82
C GLY A 278 -14.99 17.42 -45.48
N GLY A 279 -14.90 16.36 -44.68
CA GLY A 279 -14.26 16.44 -43.36
C GLY A 279 -15.21 16.97 -42.28
N ILE A 280 -15.32 16.16 -41.21
CA ILE A 280 -15.88 16.42 -39.87
C ILE A 280 -16.86 17.60 -39.78
N GLU A 281 -18.11 17.37 -40.18
CA GLU A 281 -19.31 17.51 -39.34
C GLU A 281 -20.58 17.11 -40.13
N ALA A 282 -20.60 15.88 -40.65
CA ALA A 282 -21.86 15.28 -41.09
C ALA A 282 -22.76 15.10 -39.85
N GLU A 283 -24.03 15.53 -39.92
CA GLU A 283 -25.04 15.35 -38.86
C GLU A 283 -24.85 14.02 -38.15
N ALA A 284 -24.51 14.04 -36.85
CA ALA A 284 -24.11 12.83 -36.13
C ALA A 284 -25.22 11.77 -36.19
N ARG A 285 -25.06 10.78 -37.06
CA ARG A 285 -26.09 9.76 -37.29
C ARG A 285 -26.03 8.73 -36.17
N ARG A 286 -27.19 8.26 -35.74
CA ARG A 286 -27.32 7.27 -34.67
C ARG A 286 -27.72 5.94 -35.28
N TRP A 287 -26.83 4.96 -35.20
CA TRP A 287 -27.15 3.59 -35.57
C TRP A 287 -27.80 2.92 -34.36
N ILE A 288 -29.05 2.50 -34.53
CA ILE A 288 -29.85 1.95 -33.45
C ILE A 288 -30.07 0.47 -33.75
N THR A 289 -29.76 -0.39 -32.78
CA THR A 289 -30.12 -1.81 -32.83
C THR A 289 -31.08 -2.10 -31.67
N PHE A 290 -32.31 -2.46 -31.99
CA PHE A 290 -33.29 -2.91 -31.02
C PHE A 290 -33.25 -4.44 -30.91
N HIS A 291 -33.24 -4.94 -29.68
CA HIS A 291 -33.33 -6.35 -29.32
C HIS A 291 -34.60 -6.52 -28.47
N GLY A 292 -35.70 -6.93 -29.08
CA GLY A 292 -36.95 -7.15 -28.34
C GLY A 292 -36.82 -8.28 -27.32
N ASP A 293 -37.50 -8.20 -26.17
CA ASP A 293 -37.46 -9.23 -25.12
C ASP A 293 -38.48 -10.36 -25.32
N ALA A 294 -39.60 -10.06 -25.98
CA ALA A 294 -40.60 -11.03 -26.42
C ALA A 294 -41.27 -10.56 -27.73
N GLU A 295 -41.45 -11.47 -28.69
CA GLU A 295 -42.39 -11.25 -29.79
C GLU A 295 -43.73 -11.90 -29.39
N TYR A 296 -44.82 -11.14 -29.50
CA TYR A 296 -46.24 -11.54 -29.44
C TYR A 296 -46.57 -12.94 -28.86
N SER A 297 -47.34 -13.00 -27.77
CA SER A 297 -47.78 -14.24 -27.09
C SER A 297 -48.87 -15.06 -27.81
N GLY A 298 -48.80 -15.17 -29.14
CA GLY A 298 -49.69 -16.00 -29.96
C GLY A 298 -49.04 -17.30 -30.44
N GLY A 299 -49.83 -18.19 -31.06
CA GLY A 299 -49.41 -19.53 -31.53
C GLY A 299 -48.29 -19.58 -32.59
N PHE A 300 -47.75 -18.43 -32.99
CA PHE A 300 -46.65 -18.27 -33.94
C PHE A 300 -45.44 -17.54 -33.32
N GLY A 301 -45.33 -17.53 -31.98
CA GLY A 301 -44.28 -16.83 -31.25
C GLY A 301 -42.88 -17.08 -31.82
N GLU A 302 -42.31 -16.03 -32.38
CA GLU A 302 -40.92 -15.97 -32.82
C GLU A 302 -40.09 -15.40 -31.67
N GLY A 303 -38.85 -15.89 -31.52
CA GLY A 303 -37.95 -15.41 -30.47
C GLY A 303 -37.63 -13.90 -30.61
N PRO A 304 -36.77 -13.35 -29.74
CA PRO A 304 -36.51 -11.92 -29.66
C PRO A 304 -36.14 -11.31 -31.03
N ALA A 305 -37.00 -10.43 -31.55
CA ALA A 305 -36.78 -9.81 -32.85
C ALA A 305 -35.74 -8.70 -32.76
N LYS A 306 -34.80 -8.71 -33.70
CA LYS A 306 -33.76 -7.70 -33.82
C LYS A 306 -34.09 -6.77 -34.98
N TYR A 307 -34.11 -5.47 -34.73
CA TYR A 307 -34.34 -4.44 -35.74
C TYR A 307 -33.19 -3.45 -35.73
N GLN A 308 -32.89 -2.89 -36.88
CA GLN A 308 -31.90 -1.83 -37.02
C GLN A 308 -32.45 -0.64 -37.78
N VAL A 309 -32.09 0.56 -37.35
CA VAL A 309 -32.43 1.79 -38.06
C VAL A 309 -31.27 2.78 -37.96
N LEU A 310 -31.04 3.52 -39.04
CA LEU A 310 -30.15 4.66 -39.05
C LEU A 310 -30.97 5.93 -38.83
N VAL A 311 -30.94 6.47 -37.62
CA VAL A 311 -31.62 7.71 -37.27
C VAL A 311 -30.76 8.92 -37.65
N LYS A 312 -31.39 9.89 -38.32
CA LYS A 312 -30.81 11.18 -38.71
C LYS A 312 -31.57 12.31 -38.05
N LYS A 313 -30.93 13.45 -37.83
CA LYS A 313 -31.55 14.60 -37.14
C LYS A 313 -32.79 15.13 -37.88
N SER A 314 -32.81 14.99 -39.21
CA SER A 314 -33.93 15.38 -40.07
C SER A 314 -35.07 14.36 -40.19
N MET A 315 -34.97 13.18 -39.54
CA MET A 315 -35.97 12.11 -39.65
C MET A 315 -37.28 12.56 -39.01
N ARG A 316 -38.41 12.43 -39.72
CA ARG A 316 -39.73 12.75 -39.16
C ARG A 316 -40.23 11.58 -38.32
N PRO A 317 -41.00 11.83 -37.24
CA PRO A 317 -41.62 10.78 -36.45
C PRO A 317 -42.48 9.81 -37.27
N SER A 318 -43.11 10.29 -38.36
CA SER A 318 -43.91 9.47 -39.28
C SER A 318 -43.09 8.45 -40.08
N ASP A 319 -41.80 8.73 -40.30
CA ASP A 319 -40.94 7.93 -41.17
C ASP A 319 -40.25 6.82 -40.38
N LEU A 320 -40.07 7.01 -39.07
CA LEU A 320 -39.37 6.08 -38.19
C LEU A 320 -39.96 4.65 -38.23
N PRO A 321 -41.27 4.42 -38.13
CA PRO A 321 -41.81 3.07 -37.98
C PRO A 321 -41.45 2.16 -39.15
N GLU A 322 -41.49 2.68 -40.38
CA GLU A 322 -41.15 1.95 -41.60
C GLU A 322 -39.65 1.96 -41.93
N ALA A 323 -38.85 2.82 -41.28
CA ALA A 323 -37.41 2.91 -41.51
C ALA A 323 -36.61 1.74 -40.89
N TRP A 324 -37.23 0.96 -40.00
CA TRP A 324 -36.58 -0.16 -39.35
C TRP A 324 -36.41 -1.34 -40.31
N SER A 325 -35.18 -1.85 -40.38
CA SER A 325 -34.84 -3.09 -41.08
C SER A 325 -34.77 -4.23 -40.07
N ARG A 326 -35.62 -5.26 -40.23
CA ARG A 326 -35.58 -6.45 -39.40
C ARG A 326 -34.36 -7.30 -39.77
N LEU A 327 -33.56 -7.69 -38.78
CA LEU A 327 -32.45 -8.60 -38.94
C LEU A 327 -32.97 -10.05 -38.83
N PHE A 328 -32.89 -10.81 -39.92
CA PHE A 328 -33.38 -12.19 -40.01
C PHE A 328 -32.54 -13.15 -39.16
N TRP A 329 -33.07 -13.68 -38.05
CA TRP A 329 -32.34 -14.68 -37.25
C TRP A 329 -33.18 -15.84 -36.68
N SER A 330 -34.50 -15.93 -36.94
CA SER A 330 -35.29 -17.07 -36.47
C SER A 330 -35.45 -18.13 -37.56
N ARG A 331 -35.04 -19.38 -37.27
CA ARG A 331 -35.27 -20.55 -38.14
C ARG A 331 -36.76 -20.70 -38.49
N ASN A 332 -37.64 -20.43 -37.53
CA ASN A 332 -39.09 -20.51 -37.71
C ASN A 332 -39.60 -19.46 -38.70
N ARG A 333 -39.04 -18.23 -38.72
CA ARG A 333 -39.43 -17.22 -39.71
C ARG A 333 -38.92 -17.56 -41.09
N LEU A 334 -37.68 -18.04 -41.22
CA LEU A 334 -37.18 -18.53 -42.50
C LEU A 334 -38.10 -19.66 -43.02
N MET A 335 -38.46 -20.62 -42.17
CA MET A 335 -39.43 -21.66 -42.53
C MET A 335 -40.79 -21.06 -42.89
N GLN A 336 -41.37 -20.16 -42.08
CA GLN A 336 -42.66 -19.53 -42.38
C GLN A 336 -42.63 -18.77 -43.70
N LEU A 337 -41.56 -18.03 -44.01
CA LEU A 337 -41.40 -17.33 -45.29
C LEU A 337 -41.36 -18.32 -46.46
N LEU A 338 -40.62 -19.42 -46.29
CA LEU A 338 -40.52 -20.48 -47.29
C LEU A 338 -41.83 -21.27 -47.46
N TYR A 339 -42.65 -21.39 -46.41
CA TYR A 339 -43.94 -22.10 -46.39
C TYR A 339 -45.17 -21.18 -46.43
N ALA A 340 -45.00 -19.86 -46.57
CA ALA A 340 -46.09 -18.90 -46.62
C ALA A 340 -46.81 -19.03 -47.97
N THR A 341 -47.77 -19.94 -48.00
CA THR A 341 -48.64 -20.19 -49.14
C THR A 341 -50.08 -20.30 -48.63
N GLU A 342 -51.06 -19.94 -49.47
CA GLU A 342 -52.45 -20.28 -49.22
C GLU A 342 -52.73 -21.68 -49.80
N ASN A 343 -53.66 -22.43 -49.21
CA ASN A 343 -54.02 -23.80 -49.62
C ASN A 343 -54.92 -23.86 -50.88
N THR A 344 -55.05 -22.74 -51.60
CA THR A 344 -55.87 -22.65 -52.81
C THR A 344 -54.97 -22.44 -54.01
N SER A 345 -55.20 -23.20 -55.07
CA SER A 345 -54.39 -23.25 -56.31
C SER A 345 -54.36 -21.97 -57.14
N LYS A 346 -54.88 -20.85 -56.62
CA LYS A 346 -55.07 -19.59 -57.36
C LYS A 346 -54.19 -18.44 -56.89
N ARG A 347 -53.45 -18.58 -55.79
CA ARG A 347 -52.62 -17.49 -55.25
C ARG A 347 -51.18 -17.96 -55.03
N PRO A 348 -50.18 -17.19 -55.51
CA PRO A 348 -48.78 -17.57 -55.37
C PRO A 348 -48.30 -17.46 -53.93
N PRO A 349 -47.08 -17.98 -53.62
CA PRO A 349 -46.44 -17.72 -52.34
C PRO A 349 -46.36 -16.22 -52.04
N PHE A 350 -46.26 -15.87 -50.76
CA PHE A 350 -45.92 -14.51 -50.36
C PHE A 350 -44.50 -14.13 -50.82
N PRO A 351 -44.13 -12.84 -50.90
CA PRO A 351 -42.76 -12.44 -51.13
C PRO A 351 -41.79 -13.17 -50.18
N GLY A 352 -40.74 -13.77 -50.74
CA GLY A 352 -39.79 -14.66 -50.06
C GLY A 352 -40.11 -16.16 -50.14
N GLY A 353 -41.33 -16.52 -50.58
CA GLY A 353 -41.73 -17.92 -50.75
C GLY A 353 -41.15 -18.57 -52.00
N LEU A 354 -40.85 -19.86 -51.91
CA LEU A 354 -40.32 -20.66 -53.02
C LEU A 354 -41.46 -21.24 -53.86
N VAL A 355 -41.31 -21.18 -55.18
CA VAL A 355 -42.22 -21.85 -56.13
C VAL A 355 -41.41 -22.63 -57.16
N LEU A 356 -41.82 -23.87 -57.41
CA LEU A 356 -41.34 -24.65 -58.55
C LEU A 356 -42.29 -24.39 -59.72
N ALA A 357 -41.78 -23.77 -60.78
CA ALA A 357 -42.58 -23.33 -61.91
C ALA A 357 -41.87 -23.62 -63.24
N ALA A 358 -42.64 -23.75 -64.30
CA ALA A 358 -42.15 -23.80 -65.67
C ALA A 358 -42.09 -22.36 -66.20
N TYR A 359 -40.89 -21.95 -66.62
CA TYR A 359 -40.68 -20.71 -67.35
C TYR A 359 -40.92 -20.91 -68.84
N LEU A 360 -41.79 -20.08 -69.40
CA LEU A 360 -42.27 -20.22 -70.78
C LEU A 360 -41.65 -19.19 -71.73
N PRO A 361 -41.47 -19.56 -73.02
CA PRO A 361 -41.14 -18.63 -74.09
C PRO A 361 -42.18 -17.52 -74.25
N ASP A 362 -41.75 -16.39 -74.78
CA ASP A 362 -42.66 -15.37 -75.30
C ASP A 362 -43.28 -15.87 -76.62
N ASP A 363 -44.52 -15.45 -76.92
CA ASP A 363 -45.23 -15.87 -78.13
C ASP A 363 -44.38 -15.61 -79.39
N GLY A 364 -44.01 -16.68 -80.10
CA GLY A 364 -43.23 -16.64 -81.34
C GLY A 364 -41.71 -16.86 -81.20
N SER A 365 -41.15 -16.97 -79.99
CA SER A 365 -39.76 -17.37 -79.81
C SER A 365 -39.63 -18.88 -79.64
N SER A 366 -38.76 -19.51 -80.44
CA SER A 366 -38.41 -20.93 -80.28
C SER A 366 -37.30 -21.16 -79.27
N GLU A 367 -36.61 -20.12 -78.78
CA GLU A 367 -35.44 -20.22 -77.91
C GLU A 367 -35.62 -19.35 -76.66
N VAL A 368 -35.25 -19.91 -75.50
CA VAL A 368 -35.36 -19.23 -74.21
C VAL A 368 -34.16 -19.59 -73.34
N THR A 369 -33.57 -18.58 -72.71
CA THR A 369 -32.54 -18.71 -71.69
C THR A 369 -33.07 -18.21 -70.35
N LEU A 370 -32.73 -18.90 -69.27
CA LEU A 370 -33.02 -18.45 -67.90
C LEU A 370 -31.71 -18.38 -67.10
N LEU A 371 -31.32 -17.17 -66.71
CA LEU A 371 -30.15 -16.94 -65.89
C LEU A 371 -30.50 -17.02 -64.40
N ARG A 372 -29.56 -17.52 -63.59
CA ARG A 372 -29.70 -17.45 -62.13
C ARG A 372 -29.73 -15.98 -61.70
N ALA A 373 -30.54 -15.68 -60.69
CA ALA A 373 -30.83 -14.34 -60.17
C ALA A 373 -31.54 -13.40 -61.16
N GLN A 374 -32.00 -13.91 -62.32
CA GLN A 374 -32.81 -13.13 -63.25
C GLN A 374 -34.20 -12.86 -62.67
N GLY A 375 -34.60 -11.59 -62.70
CA GLY A 375 -35.97 -11.18 -62.43
C GLY A 375 -36.89 -11.57 -63.60
N VAL A 376 -37.98 -12.26 -63.31
CA VAL A 376 -38.98 -12.69 -64.29
C VAL A 376 -40.38 -12.32 -63.83
N SER A 377 -41.24 -11.94 -64.78
CA SER A 377 -42.64 -11.71 -64.49
C SER A 377 -43.35 -13.04 -64.25
N GLY A 378 -44.23 -13.10 -63.26
CA GLY A 378 -45.06 -14.27 -62.99
C GLY A 378 -45.93 -14.66 -64.19
N SER A 379 -46.26 -13.71 -65.08
CA SER A 379 -46.99 -14.00 -66.34
C SER A 379 -46.27 -15.03 -67.23
N ARG A 380 -44.96 -15.19 -67.04
CA ARG A 380 -44.12 -16.17 -67.75
C ARG A 380 -43.94 -17.48 -67.01
N LEU A 381 -44.54 -17.61 -65.83
CA LEU A 381 -44.41 -18.77 -64.96
C LEU A 381 -45.76 -19.48 -64.83
N ARG A 382 -45.72 -20.81 -64.93
CA ARG A 382 -46.86 -21.68 -64.61
C ARG A 382 -46.45 -22.75 -63.62
N GLN A 383 -47.36 -23.15 -62.75
CA GLN A 383 -47.08 -24.16 -61.74
C GLN A 383 -46.79 -25.52 -62.38
N VAL A 384 -45.85 -26.26 -61.81
CA VAL A 384 -45.52 -27.63 -62.24
C VAL A 384 -46.01 -28.62 -61.20
N VAL A 385 -46.74 -29.64 -61.66
CA VAL A 385 -47.24 -30.73 -60.83
C VAL A 385 -46.60 -32.04 -61.29
N PHE A 386 -46.11 -32.84 -60.35
CA PHE A 386 -45.60 -34.19 -60.61
C PHE A 386 -46.60 -35.21 -60.09
N GLU A 387 -47.10 -36.05 -60.98
CA GLU A 387 -48.00 -37.14 -60.65
C GLU A 387 -47.25 -38.48 -60.80
N ALA A 388 -47.43 -39.36 -59.81
CA ALA A 388 -46.95 -40.73 -59.87
C ALA A 388 -48.11 -41.66 -59.52
N GLU A 389 -48.25 -42.75 -60.26
CA GLU A 389 -49.20 -43.81 -59.93
C GLU A 389 -48.81 -44.42 -58.58
N TYR A 390 -49.78 -44.67 -57.69
CA TYR A 390 -49.52 -45.34 -56.42
C TYR A 390 -49.97 -46.80 -56.51
N ARG A 391 -49.05 -47.74 -56.26
CA ARG A 391 -49.34 -49.18 -56.16
C ARG A 391 -48.96 -49.72 -54.80
N THR A 392 -49.77 -50.63 -54.27
CA THR A 392 -49.55 -51.27 -52.96
C THR A 392 -48.41 -52.29 -52.96
N SER A 393 -47.84 -52.62 -54.12
CA SER A 393 -46.54 -53.32 -54.25
C SER A 393 -45.89 -53.09 -55.63
N GLY A 394 -44.54 -53.02 -55.66
CA GLY A 394 -43.73 -52.84 -56.88
C GLY A 394 -43.34 -51.37 -57.20
N ILE A 395 -42.47 -51.20 -58.20
CA ILE A 395 -42.03 -49.87 -58.69
C ILE A 395 -43.14 -49.29 -59.59
N SER A 396 -43.64 -48.11 -59.23
CA SER A 396 -44.62 -47.39 -60.04
C SER A 396 -43.96 -46.71 -61.24
N ALA A 397 -44.70 -46.54 -62.33
CA ALA A 397 -44.21 -45.96 -63.58
C ALA A 397 -43.54 -44.59 -63.38
N ALA A 398 -42.71 -44.17 -64.34
CA ALA A 398 -42.01 -42.88 -64.31
C ALA A 398 -43.00 -41.72 -64.02
N ALA A 399 -42.63 -40.85 -63.07
CA ALA A 399 -43.44 -39.69 -62.71
C ALA A 399 -43.69 -38.81 -63.94
N ARG A 400 -44.95 -38.42 -64.14
CA ARG A 400 -45.34 -37.50 -65.22
C ARG A 400 -45.37 -36.09 -64.65
N SER A 401 -44.70 -35.16 -65.33
CA SER A 401 -44.80 -33.74 -65.02
C SER A 401 -45.80 -33.07 -65.95
N PHE A 402 -46.66 -32.23 -65.39
CA PHE A 402 -47.58 -31.40 -66.16
C PHE A 402 -47.41 -29.94 -65.74
N VAL A 403 -47.36 -29.06 -66.74
CA VAL A 403 -47.50 -27.62 -66.51
C VAL A 403 -48.99 -27.34 -66.39
N TYR A 404 -49.42 -26.91 -65.21
CA TYR A 404 -50.83 -26.83 -64.83
C TYR A 404 -51.20 -25.43 -64.36
N GLY A 405 -52.43 -24.99 -64.65
CA GLY A 405 -53.02 -23.75 -64.15
C GLY A 405 -52.71 -22.49 -64.97
N ASP A 406 -53.21 -21.37 -64.45
CA ASP A 406 -52.99 -20.02 -64.96
C ASP A 406 -51.57 -19.53 -64.65
N THR A 407 -51.17 -18.43 -65.27
CA THR A 407 -49.88 -17.79 -65.00
C THR A 407 -49.82 -17.24 -63.58
N LEU A 408 -48.63 -17.22 -62.98
CA LEU A 408 -48.47 -16.70 -61.62
C LEU A 408 -48.53 -15.15 -61.59
N PRO A 409 -49.08 -14.51 -60.56
CA PRO A 409 -48.99 -13.06 -60.41
C PRO A 409 -47.72 -12.63 -59.66
N GLY A 410 -47.26 -11.40 -59.94
CA GLY A 410 -46.10 -10.80 -59.25
C GLY A 410 -44.78 -10.93 -60.00
N THR A 411 -43.68 -10.64 -59.30
CA THR A 411 -42.32 -10.71 -59.83
C THR A 411 -41.51 -11.73 -59.04
N TYR A 412 -40.72 -12.52 -59.77
CA TYR A 412 -39.93 -13.63 -59.24
C TYR A 412 -38.47 -13.50 -59.62
N VAL A 413 -37.61 -14.18 -58.87
CA VAL A 413 -36.20 -14.34 -59.18
C VAL A 413 -35.88 -15.81 -59.34
N ALA A 414 -35.23 -16.17 -60.44
CA ALA A 414 -34.80 -17.54 -60.69
C ALA A 414 -33.64 -17.93 -59.76
N LEU A 415 -33.81 -19.01 -59.00
CA LEU A 415 -32.76 -19.58 -58.15
C LEU A 415 -31.93 -20.64 -58.89
N SER A 416 -32.45 -21.16 -60.00
CA SER A 416 -31.78 -22.09 -60.90
C SER A 416 -31.82 -21.62 -62.35
N GLY A 417 -30.81 -22.00 -63.14
CA GLY A 417 -30.54 -21.47 -64.48
C GLY A 417 -29.03 -21.37 -64.73
N GLY A 418 -28.65 -21.11 -65.98
CA GLY A 418 -27.25 -21.01 -66.41
C GLY A 418 -27.13 -20.41 -67.81
N PRO A 419 -25.96 -19.84 -68.15
CA PRO A 419 -25.75 -19.19 -69.45
C PRO A 419 -25.88 -20.16 -70.63
N ASP A 420 -25.64 -21.46 -70.40
CA ASP A 420 -25.63 -22.49 -71.44
C ASP A 420 -26.93 -23.34 -71.47
N VAL A 421 -27.99 -22.91 -70.78
CA VAL A 421 -29.27 -23.64 -70.74
C VAL A 421 -30.25 -23.00 -71.71
N GLU A 422 -30.18 -23.44 -72.97
CA GLU A 422 -31.16 -23.13 -74.01
C GLU A 422 -32.16 -24.27 -74.17
N PHE A 423 -33.43 -23.93 -74.36
CA PHE A 423 -34.47 -24.93 -74.58
C PHE A 423 -35.46 -24.45 -75.64
N TYR A 424 -35.89 -25.42 -76.46
CA TYR A 424 -36.67 -25.14 -77.66
C TYR A 424 -38.07 -25.72 -77.60
N ASN A 425 -39.08 -24.89 -77.85
CA ASN A 425 -40.51 -25.25 -77.83
C ASN A 425 -40.94 -26.00 -76.54
N ARG A 426 -40.30 -25.71 -75.40
CA ARG A 426 -40.55 -26.35 -74.10
C ARG A 426 -40.50 -25.31 -72.98
N GLY A 427 -41.11 -25.60 -71.84
CA GLY A 427 -40.92 -24.82 -70.62
C GLY A 427 -39.77 -25.39 -69.78
N LEU A 428 -38.93 -24.53 -69.21
CA LEU A 428 -37.90 -24.96 -68.27
C LEU A 428 -38.46 -24.95 -66.85
N VAL A 429 -38.45 -26.11 -66.20
CA VAL A 429 -38.83 -26.22 -64.80
C VAL A 429 -37.66 -25.75 -63.94
N SER A 430 -37.90 -24.72 -63.13
CA SER A 430 -36.87 -24.08 -62.30
C SER A 430 -37.48 -23.65 -60.96
N LEU A 431 -36.62 -23.49 -59.96
CA LEU A 431 -37.01 -22.95 -58.66
C LEU A 431 -36.95 -21.42 -58.71
N PHE A 432 -37.99 -20.78 -58.21
CA PHE A 432 -38.10 -19.32 -58.13
C PHE A 432 -38.42 -18.89 -56.71
N VAL A 433 -37.98 -17.68 -56.35
CA VAL A 433 -38.44 -16.98 -55.15
C VAL A 433 -39.27 -15.77 -55.57
N ARG A 434 -40.44 -15.56 -54.97
CA ARG A 434 -41.22 -14.35 -55.23
C ARG A 434 -40.57 -13.16 -54.54
N ILE A 435 -40.47 -12.02 -55.21
CA ILE A 435 -39.89 -10.79 -54.65
C ILE A 435 -40.86 -9.61 -54.60
N ALA A 436 -41.96 -9.64 -55.36
CA ALA A 436 -43.03 -8.65 -55.33
C ALA A 436 -44.38 -9.26 -55.74
#